data_AF-A0A955QQH7-F1
#
_entry.id   AF-A0A955QQH7-F1
#
_cell.length_a   1.000
_cell.length_b   1.000
_cell.length_c   1.000
_cell.angle_alpha   90.00
_cell.angle_beta   90.00
_cell.angle_gamma   90.00
#
_symmetry.space_group_name_H-M   'P 1'
#
loop_
_entity.id
_entity.type
_entity.pdbx_description
1 polymer ?
#
loop_
_entity_poly.entity_id
_entity_poly.type
_entity_poly.pdbx_seq_one_letter_code
_entity_poly.pdbx_strand_id
1 'polypeptide(L)'
;MLKRKSLKAMTGVYVVVEELGPELKGTLSRKDIRTRVEAQLRTAGICLIKEKEAAKLPGEPYLYVNVAALPVKSKQFACRIDLEVHQLVALVFDAKGGHAITWEQGMLTVGGVDVITKHLDELVFEFICDYLAMNPSV
;
A
#
# COMPACT_ATOMS: atom_id res chain seq x y z
N MET A 1 0.13 8.20 -15.88
CA MET A 1 -0.21 7.25 -16.98
C MET A 1 0.59 5.95 -16.94
N LEU A 2 1.91 5.95 -16.72
CA LEU A 2 2.71 4.71 -16.61
C LEU A 2 2.45 3.94 -15.31
N LYS A 3 2.43 4.63 -14.15
CA LYS A 3 2.14 4.04 -12.84
C LYS A 3 0.83 3.24 -12.84
N ARG A 4 -0.27 3.81 -13.32
CA ARG A 4 -1.56 3.09 -13.44
C ARG A 4 -1.44 1.84 -14.31
N LYS A 5 -0.79 1.96 -15.48
CA LYS A 5 -0.64 0.84 -16.41
C LYS A 5 0.12 -0.35 -15.84
N SER A 6 0.99 -0.18 -14.82
CA SER A 6 1.68 -1.30 -14.18
C SER A 6 0.73 -2.22 -13.40
N LEU A 7 -0.43 -1.71 -12.97
CA LEU A 7 -1.43 -2.47 -12.22
C LEU A 7 -2.21 -3.47 -13.07
N LYS A 8 -2.07 -3.41 -14.40
CA LYS A 8 -2.81 -4.29 -15.32
C LYS A 8 -2.49 -5.76 -15.08
N ALA A 9 -3.50 -6.60 -15.23
CA ALA A 9 -3.42 -8.06 -15.09
C ALA A 9 -3.00 -8.55 -13.70
N MET A 10 -2.97 -7.67 -12.69
CA MET A 10 -2.84 -8.10 -11.30
C MET A 10 -4.12 -8.79 -10.86
N THR A 11 -4.06 -10.09 -10.58
CA THR A 11 -5.23 -10.92 -10.22
C THR A 11 -5.46 -11.04 -8.72
N GLY A 12 -4.56 -10.50 -7.90
CA GLY A 12 -4.70 -10.45 -6.46
C GLY A 12 -3.67 -9.51 -5.82
N VAL A 13 -3.95 -9.11 -4.58
CA VAL A 13 -3.14 -8.17 -3.82
C VAL A 13 -2.75 -8.82 -2.49
N TYR A 14 -1.44 -8.92 -2.23
CA TYR A 14 -0.91 -9.21 -0.91
C TYR A 14 -0.54 -7.89 -0.22
N VAL A 15 -1.06 -7.66 0.98
CA VAL A 15 -0.81 -6.42 1.74
C VAL A 15 0.33 -6.63 2.73
N VAL A 16 1.37 -5.80 2.60
CA VAL A 16 2.51 -5.71 3.53
C VAL A 16 2.43 -4.37 4.22
N VAL A 17 2.34 -4.37 5.55
CA VAL A 17 2.48 -3.13 6.34
C VAL A 17 3.88 -3.13 6.93
N GLU A 18 4.60 -2.02 6.79
CA GLU A 18 5.90 -1.81 7.45
C GLU A 18 5.74 -1.82 8.97
N GLU A 19 6.83 -2.13 9.68
CA GLU A 19 6.85 -1.98 11.12
C GLU A 19 6.70 -0.49 11.51
N LEU A 20 5.82 -0.23 12.47
CA LEU A 20 5.59 1.14 12.92
C LEU A 20 6.69 1.58 13.88
N GLY A 21 7.08 2.86 13.77
CA GLY A 21 7.99 3.48 14.72
C GLY A 21 7.46 3.44 16.16
N PRO A 22 8.35 3.41 17.18
CA PRO A 22 7.95 3.37 18.58
C PRO A 22 7.03 4.53 19.00
N GLU A 23 7.04 5.64 18.26
CA GLU A 23 6.21 6.83 18.45
C GLU A 23 4.71 6.54 18.34
N LEU A 24 4.33 5.54 17.53
CA LEU A 24 2.93 5.15 17.33
C LEU A 24 2.48 4.01 18.25
N LYS A 25 3.40 3.45 19.05
CA LYS A 25 3.13 2.30 19.91
C LYS A 25 1.99 2.61 20.88
N GLY A 26 1.02 1.69 20.96
CA GLY A 26 -0.16 1.83 21.81
C GLY A 26 -1.24 2.77 21.27
N THR A 27 -1.01 3.44 20.13
CA THR A 27 -2.00 4.29 19.47
C THR A 27 -2.46 3.72 18.13
N LEU A 28 -1.54 3.12 17.37
CA LEU A 28 -1.82 2.42 16.13
C LEU A 28 -0.91 1.19 16.03
N SER A 29 -1.45 0.06 15.60
CA SER A 29 -0.65 -1.14 15.34
C SER A 29 -0.60 -1.48 13.86
N ARG A 30 0.45 -2.22 13.49
CA ARG A 30 0.58 -2.84 12.16
C ARG A 30 -0.68 -3.64 11.77
N LYS A 31 -1.28 -4.33 12.74
CA LYS A 31 -2.51 -5.10 12.56
C LYS A 31 -3.72 -4.21 12.27
N ASP A 32 -3.85 -3.07 12.94
CA ASP A 32 -4.96 -2.13 12.72
C ASP A 32 -4.92 -1.56 11.30
N ILE A 33 -3.74 -1.11 10.86
CA ILE A 33 -3.51 -0.61 9.49
C ILE A 33 -3.83 -1.71 8.48
N ARG A 34 -3.27 -2.91 8.66
CA ARG A 34 -3.51 -4.02 7.75
C ARG A 34 -4.99 -4.35 7.64
N THR A 35 -5.68 -4.47 8.77
CA THR A 35 -7.11 -4.80 8.82
C THR A 35 -7.94 -3.73 8.10
N ARG A 36 -7.62 -2.45 8.31
CA ARG A 36 -8.28 -1.30 7.68
C ARG A 36 -8.10 -1.29 6.15
N VAL A 37 -6.88 -1.51 5.66
CA VAL A 37 -6.58 -1.58 4.22
C VAL A 37 -7.29 -2.79 3.59
N GLU A 38 -7.11 -3.98 4.17
CA GLU A 38 -7.71 -5.22 3.66
C GLU A 38 -9.26 -5.19 3.68
N ALA A 39 -9.88 -4.49 4.63
CA ALA A 39 -11.34 -4.31 4.65
C ALA A 39 -11.83 -3.48 3.46
N GLN A 40 -11.14 -2.38 3.13
CA GLN A 40 -11.48 -1.53 1.99
C GLN A 40 -11.28 -2.27 0.66
N LEU A 41 -10.15 -2.95 0.49
CA LEU A 41 -9.87 -3.75 -0.70
C LEU A 41 -10.93 -4.84 -0.93
N ARG A 42 -11.30 -5.57 0.12
CA ARG A 42 -12.39 -6.57 0.05
C ARG A 42 -13.74 -5.95 -0.31
N THR A 43 -14.06 -4.80 0.28
CA THR A 43 -15.31 -4.08 -0.01
C THR A 43 -15.39 -3.65 -1.47
N ALA A 44 -14.26 -3.30 -2.07
CA ALA A 44 -14.14 -2.97 -3.49
C ALA A 44 -14.10 -4.20 -4.43
N GLY A 45 -14.19 -5.43 -3.89
CA GLY A 45 -14.15 -6.66 -4.68
C GLY A 45 -12.73 -7.08 -5.13
N ILE A 46 -11.68 -6.48 -4.57
CA ILE A 46 -10.29 -6.84 -4.90
C ILE A 46 -9.91 -8.11 -4.13
N CYS A 47 -9.39 -9.11 -4.86
CA CYS A 47 -8.97 -10.38 -4.30
C CYS A 47 -7.73 -10.22 -3.41
N LEU A 48 -7.84 -10.56 -2.13
CA LEU A 48 -6.70 -10.62 -1.22
C LEU A 48 -6.09 -12.01 -1.21
N ILE A 49 -4.77 -12.06 -1.38
CA ILE A 49 -4.00 -13.30 -1.42
C ILE A 49 -2.94 -13.31 -0.32
N LYS A 50 -2.44 -14.52 0.00
CA LYS A 50 -1.36 -14.70 0.98
C LYS A 50 0.00 -14.48 0.33
N GLU A 51 1.01 -14.20 1.14
CA GLU A 51 2.41 -14.05 0.70
C GLU A 51 2.88 -15.19 -0.22
N LYS A 52 2.63 -16.45 0.17
CA LYS A 52 3.01 -17.63 -0.62
C LYS A 52 2.28 -17.76 -1.95
N GLU A 53 1.11 -17.13 -2.09
CA GLU A 53 0.35 -17.11 -3.34
C GLU A 53 0.83 -15.96 -4.23
N ALA A 54 1.08 -14.77 -3.64
CA ALA A 54 1.67 -13.64 -4.33
C ALA A 54 3.04 -13.97 -4.94
N ALA A 55 3.88 -14.69 -4.21
CA ALA A 55 5.18 -15.17 -4.70
C ALA A 55 5.11 -16.13 -5.90
N LYS A 56 3.91 -16.63 -6.25
CA LYS A 56 3.68 -17.48 -7.43
C LYS A 56 3.07 -16.71 -8.61
N LEU A 57 2.65 -15.46 -8.39
CA LEU A 57 2.09 -14.63 -9.45
C LEU A 57 3.22 -14.01 -10.28
N PRO A 58 2.97 -13.73 -11.58
CA PRO A 58 3.91 -12.96 -12.40
C PRO A 58 4.23 -11.61 -11.75
N GLY A 59 5.52 -11.33 -11.58
CA GLY A 59 5.98 -10.08 -10.98
C GLY A 59 5.86 -10.01 -9.46
N GLU A 60 5.50 -11.11 -8.77
CA GLU A 60 5.48 -11.23 -7.30
C GLU A 60 4.86 -10.00 -6.56
N PRO A 61 3.68 -9.50 -6.99
CA PRO A 61 3.24 -8.18 -6.60
C PRO A 61 2.76 -8.13 -5.14
N TYR A 62 3.06 -7.02 -4.46
CA TYR A 62 2.48 -6.70 -3.16
C TYR A 62 2.23 -5.20 -2.99
N LEU A 63 1.17 -4.89 -2.23
CA LEU A 63 0.83 -3.55 -1.80
C LEU A 63 1.49 -3.29 -0.45
N TYR A 64 2.51 -2.46 -0.45
CA TYR A 64 3.25 -2.02 0.71
C TYR A 64 2.65 -0.74 1.30
N VAL A 65 2.52 -0.70 2.62
CA VAL A 65 1.97 0.42 3.38
C VAL A 65 3.00 0.85 4.42
N ASN A 66 3.46 2.09 4.34
CA ASN A 66 4.37 2.68 5.32
C ASN A 66 3.70 3.85 6.03
N VAL A 67 3.75 3.86 7.36
CA VAL A 67 3.31 5.00 8.18
C VAL A 67 4.44 5.34 9.14
N ALA A 68 5.20 6.38 8.78
CA ALA A 68 6.24 6.94 9.63
C ALA A 68 5.71 8.19 10.33
N ALA A 69 5.98 8.35 11.62
CA ALA A 69 5.46 9.44 12.42
C ALA A 69 6.52 9.99 13.39
N LEU A 70 6.54 11.30 13.56
CA LEU A 70 7.33 12.00 14.56
C LEU A 70 6.41 12.80 15.48
N PRO A 71 6.57 12.72 16.82
CA PRO A 71 5.73 13.48 17.74
C PRO A 71 6.02 14.97 17.61
N VAL A 72 4.96 15.78 17.52
CA VAL A 72 5.05 17.24 17.48
C VAL A 72 4.50 17.84 18.78
N LYS A 73 3.39 17.29 19.28
CA LYS A 73 2.76 17.63 20.57
C LYS A 73 2.07 16.39 21.14
N SER A 74 1.51 16.50 22.35
CA SER A 74 0.71 15.42 22.94
C SER A 74 -0.38 14.95 21.97
N LYS A 75 -0.31 13.67 21.59
CA LYS A 75 -1.23 13.01 20.63
C LYS A 75 -1.28 13.64 19.22
N GLN A 76 -0.26 14.38 18.82
CA GLN A 76 -0.12 14.92 17.46
C GLN A 76 1.22 14.55 16.87
N PHE A 77 1.19 14.15 15.61
CA PHE A 77 2.34 13.64 14.90
C PHE A 77 2.47 14.34 13.55
N ALA A 78 3.71 14.61 13.12
CA ALA A 78 4.03 14.83 11.72
C ALA A 78 4.26 13.46 11.09
N CYS A 79 3.49 13.14 10.06
CA CYS A 79 3.43 11.81 9.49
C CYS A 79 3.70 11.82 7.99
N ARG A 80 4.41 10.78 7.55
CA ARG A 80 4.48 10.36 6.16
C ARG A 80 3.72 9.04 6.03
N ILE A 81 2.80 8.99 5.08
CA ILE A 81 2.05 7.79 4.72
C ILE A 81 2.38 7.49 3.26
N ASP A 82 2.95 6.32 2.99
CA ASP A 82 3.27 5.86 1.65
C ASP A 82 2.46 4.59 1.35
N LEU A 83 1.86 4.54 0.18
CA LEU A 83 1.14 3.38 -0.35
C LEU A 83 1.75 3.02 -1.70
N GLU A 84 2.36 1.84 -1.80
CA GLU A 84 3.24 1.47 -2.90
C GLU A 84 2.93 0.07 -3.43
N VAL A 85 2.92 -0.12 -4.74
CA VAL A 85 2.93 -1.46 -5.34
C VAL A 85 4.33 -1.81 -5.78
N HIS A 86 4.87 -2.84 -5.14
CA HIS A 86 6.15 -3.42 -5.48
C HIS A 86 5.93 -4.60 -6.41
N GLN A 87 6.74 -4.68 -7.46
CA GLN A 87 6.74 -5.79 -8.40
C GLN A 87 8.18 -6.18 -8.74
N LEU A 88 8.41 -7.47 -9.00
CA LEU A 88 9.62 -7.96 -9.62
C LEU A 88 9.69 -7.44 -11.07
N VAL A 89 10.71 -6.61 -11.33
CA VAL A 89 11.02 -6.02 -12.65
C VAL A 89 12.41 -6.47 -13.09
N ALA A 90 12.72 -6.33 -14.38
CA ALA A 90 14.04 -6.64 -14.94
C ALA A 90 14.66 -5.43 -15.63
N LEU A 91 15.98 -5.31 -15.55
CA LEU A 91 16.73 -4.32 -16.32
C LEU A 91 16.70 -4.66 -17.81
N VAL A 92 16.47 -3.65 -18.66
CA VAL A 92 16.44 -3.82 -20.12
C VAL A 92 17.78 -4.32 -20.67
N PHE A 93 18.90 -3.94 -20.05
CA PHE A 93 20.24 -4.17 -20.58
C PHE A 93 20.86 -5.53 -20.21
N ASP A 94 20.58 -6.08 -19.02
CA ASP A 94 21.20 -7.34 -18.57
C ASP A 94 20.20 -8.37 -17.99
N ALA A 95 18.89 -8.10 -18.12
CA ALA A 95 17.79 -8.93 -17.63
C ALA A 95 17.87 -9.32 -16.13
N LYS A 96 18.73 -8.69 -15.32
CA LYS A 96 18.72 -8.94 -13.88
C LYS A 96 17.44 -8.41 -13.27
N GLY A 97 16.83 -9.26 -12.45
CA GLY A 97 15.60 -8.98 -11.74
C GLY A 97 15.83 -8.28 -10.40
N GLY A 98 14.84 -7.50 -9.98
CA GLY A 98 14.77 -6.91 -8.64
C GLY A 98 13.38 -6.36 -8.38
N HIS A 99 13.01 -6.20 -7.10
CA HIS A 99 11.76 -5.53 -6.76
C HIS A 99 11.91 -4.02 -6.92
N ALA A 100 10.90 -3.40 -7.52
CA ALA A 100 10.81 -1.94 -7.64
C ALA A 100 9.37 -1.47 -7.41
N ILE A 101 9.26 -0.21 -6.96
CA ILE A 101 7.99 0.49 -6.88
C ILE A 101 7.54 0.81 -8.31
N THR A 102 6.34 0.34 -8.67
CA THR A 102 5.76 0.52 -10.01
C THR A 102 4.53 1.43 -9.98
N TRP A 103 3.85 1.50 -8.84
CA TRP A 103 2.80 2.45 -8.53
C TRP A 103 3.02 2.95 -7.10
N GLU A 104 2.76 4.23 -6.86
CA GLU A 104 2.88 4.81 -5.52
C GLU A 104 1.98 6.04 -5.41
N GLN A 105 1.48 6.26 -4.20
CA GLN A 105 0.94 7.52 -3.72
C GLN A 105 1.44 7.75 -2.30
N GLY A 106 1.56 9.02 -1.92
CA GLY A 106 2.04 9.38 -0.59
C GLY A 106 1.44 10.68 -0.09
N MET A 107 1.39 10.81 1.23
CA MET A 107 0.86 11.98 1.91
C MET A 107 1.78 12.39 3.06
N LEU A 108 2.02 13.70 3.17
CA LEU A 108 2.57 14.31 4.38
C LEU A 108 1.44 15.03 5.11
N THR A 109 1.29 14.75 6.39
CA THR A 109 0.22 15.33 7.20
C THR A 109 0.68 15.60 8.62
N VAL A 110 -0.06 16.47 9.32
CA VAL A 110 0.12 16.71 10.76
C VAL A 110 -1.22 16.53 11.45
N GLY A 111 -1.29 15.64 12.44
CA GLY A 111 -2.54 15.41 13.15
C GLY A 111 -2.49 14.28 14.16
N GLY A 112 -3.65 13.99 14.74
CA GLY A 112 -3.86 12.80 15.56
C GLY A 112 -4.05 11.56 14.69
N VAL A 113 -4.27 10.41 15.35
CA VAL A 113 -4.48 9.12 14.66
C VAL A 113 -5.74 9.09 13.80
N ASP A 114 -6.74 9.90 14.12
CA ASP A 114 -7.92 10.12 13.29
C ASP A 114 -7.57 10.74 11.93
N VAL A 115 -6.69 11.74 11.91
CA VAL A 115 -6.22 12.38 10.67
C VAL A 115 -5.35 11.42 9.86
N ILE A 116 -4.45 10.68 10.52
CA ILE A 116 -3.59 9.69 9.88
C ILE A 116 -4.43 8.59 9.22
N THR A 117 -5.40 8.03 9.95
CA THR A 117 -6.22 6.94 9.41
C THR A 117 -7.16 7.42 8.30
N LYS A 118 -7.67 8.66 8.37
CA LYS A 118 -8.42 9.27 7.27
C LYS A 118 -7.59 9.39 6.00
N HIS A 119 -6.37 9.93 6.08
CA HIS A 119 -5.52 10.06 4.89
C HIS A 119 -5.05 8.71 4.34
N LEU A 120 -4.85 7.72 5.20
CA LEU A 120 -4.63 6.35 4.75
C LEU A 120 -5.84 5.83 3.94
N ASP A 121 -7.07 6.06 4.40
CA ASP A 121 -8.28 5.65 3.67
C ASP A 121 -8.37 6.35 2.30
N GLU A 122 -8.03 7.63 2.22
CA GLU A 122 -7.99 8.39 0.97
C GLU A 122 -6.98 7.77 -0.03
N LEU A 123 -5.77 7.44 0.42
CA LEU A 123 -4.75 6.79 -0.42
C LEU A 123 -5.18 5.39 -0.89
N VAL A 124 -5.81 4.61 0.00
CA VAL A 124 -6.34 3.28 -0.36
C VAL A 124 -7.48 3.41 -1.38
N PHE A 125 -8.34 4.41 -1.24
CA PHE A 125 -9.38 4.69 -2.22
C PHE A 125 -8.81 5.04 -3.59
N GLU A 126 -7.77 5.87 -3.66
CA GLU A 126 -7.08 6.17 -4.92
C GLU A 126 -6.48 4.92 -5.57
N PHE A 127 -5.82 4.07 -4.77
CA PHE A 127 -5.34 2.78 -5.24
C PHE A 127 -6.45 1.91 -5.81
N ILE A 128 -7.59 1.80 -5.12
CA ILE A 128 -8.76 1.05 -5.58
C ILE A 128 -9.25 1.56 -6.94
N CYS A 129 -9.41 2.89 -7.08
CA CYS A 129 -9.83 3.49 -8.34
C CYS A 129 -8.86 3.17 -9.48
N ASP A 130 -7.56 3.26 -9.23
CA ASP A 130 -6.53 2.96 -10.22
C ASP A 130 -6.47 1.48 -10.58
N TYR A 131 -6.58 0.59 -9.59
CA TYR A 131 -6.58 -0.85 -9.76
C TYR A 131 -7.79 -1.30 -10.59
N LEU A 132 -9.01 -0.85 -10.24
CA LEU A 132 -10.23 -1.23 -10.95
C LEU A 132 -10.27 -0.68 -12.38
N ALA A 133 -9.77 0.53 -12.61
CA ALA A 133 -9.67 1.08 -13.97
C ALA A 133 -8.76 0.25 -14.88
N MET A 134 -7.77 -0.44 -14.32
CA MET A 134 -6.79 -1.26 -15.06
C MET A 134 -7.14 -2.74 -15.10
N ASN A 135 -8.06 -3.18 -14.24
CA ASN A 135 -8.55 -4.55 -14.13
C ASN A 135 -10.10 -4.55 -14.10
N PRO A 136 -10.76 -4.07 -15.18
CA PRO A 136 -12.22 -4.03 -15.22
C PRO A 136 -12.79 -5.45 -15.18
N SER A 137 -13.87 -5.65 -14.43
CA SER A 137 -14.69 -6.86 -14.52
C SER A 137 -15.31 -6.91 -15.92
N VAL A 138 -14.98 -7.94 -16.70
CA VAL A 138 -15.59 -8.20 -18.01
C VAL A 138 -17.07 -8.52 -17.84
#